data_AF-A0A166P877-F1
#
_entry.id   AF-A0A166P877-F1
#
_cell.length_a   1.000
_cell.length_b   1.000
_cell.length_c   1.000
_cell.angle_alpha   90.00
_cell.angle_beta   90.00
_cell.angle_gamma   90.00
#
_symmetry.space_group_name_H-M   'P 1'
#
loop_
_entity.id
_entity.type
_entity.pdbx_description
1 polymer ?
#
loop_
_entity_poly.entity_id
_entity_poly.type
_entity_poly.pdbx_seq_one_letter_code
_entity_poly.pdbx_strand_id
1 'polypeptide(L)'
;MNKDFGPANISFTLRKSQWVVDPVWARSSDQSKRAEMYSWLHRGGRASLNVYFVNDYPRSAAESTMPHLMDRDSQDHSADGILIGKDMKHVPHLLSHETGHWIGLFHTFAKAEIREVAGEDFSEDGDFIDDTSPLPDGLISKDEHREWHADNIMSYAWQEGAKFTPGQIARMRSLWTKFRARDANVGYDFGGPGAEQLQPIRPAPDSGSRMPFYPTPSNQRLAFEKCVPHPGVEELREEYCGTELFCHRRTYEHRGLRYSSPEACMDARKGQWKKMPWVDPLQSAGSLSQHLNKQDVLEVEVGTQRFCELVERKRQDQRLPGYEGVFGDTQECVDAHEAF
;
A
#
# COMPACT_ATOMS: atom_id res chain seq x y z
N MET A 1 -0.22 -1.97 22.32
CA MET A 1 1.11 -1.88 21.65
C MET A 1 2.27 -1.69 22.62
N ASN A 2 2.73 -0.47 22.98
CA ASN A 2 3.96 -0.32 23.80
C ASN A 2 3.90 -1.05 25.16
N LYS A 3 2.73 -1.14 25.78
CA LYS A 3 2.52 -1.97 26.99
C LYS A 3 2.76 -3.47 26.70
N ASP A 4 2.17 -3.98 25.62
CA ASP A 4 2.18 -5.40 25.26
C ASP A 4 3.57 -5.87 24.77
N PHE A 5 4.28 -5.00 24.03
CA PHE A 5 5.62 -5.27 23.48
C PHE A 5 6.76 -4.86 24.43
N GLY A 6 6.45 -4.19 25.54
CA GLY A 6 7.43 -3.76 26.55
C GLY A 6 8.33 -4.91 27.04
N PRO A 7 7.78 -6.09 27.42
CA PRO A 7 8.58 -7.26 27.81
C PRO A 7 9.54 -7.76 26.72
N ALA A 8 9.22 -7.54 25.44
CA ALA A 8 10.09 -7.88 24.31
C ALA A 8 11.23 -6.87 24.08
N ASN A 9 11.21 -5.75 24.81
CA ASN A 9 12.02 -4.55 24.58
C ASN A 9 11.87 -4.03 23.14
N ILE A 10 10.62 -3.97 22.68
CA ILE A 10 10.23 -3.38 21.39
C ILE A 10 9.30 -2.20 21.69
N SER A 11 9.60 -1.05 21.09
CA SER A 11 8.84 0.18 21.27
C SER A 11 8.46 0.79 19.94
N PHE A 12 7.26 1.36 19.88
CA PHE A 12 6.69 2.06 18.75
C PHE A 12 6.55 3.54 19.07
N THR A 13 6.90 4.38 18.10
CA THR A 13 6.70 5.84 18.16
C THR A 13 5.92 6.25 16.92
N LEU A 14 4.78 6.92 17.11
CA LEU A 14 4.02 7.46 15.99
C LEU A 14 4.85 8.54 15.28
N ARG A 15 5.16 8.32 14.00
CA ARG A 15 5.90 9.28 13.17
C ARG A 15 4.97 10.24 12.44
N LYS A 16 3.92 9.72 11.80
CA LYS A 16 2.94 10.47 11.01
C LYS A 16 1.58 9.77 11.08
N SER A 17 0.52 10.56 11.03
CA SER A 17 -0.86 10.09 10.84
C SER A 17 -1.54 11.00 9.82
N GLN A 18 -2.36 10.43 8.95
CA GLN A 18 -3.10 11.17 7.94
C GLN A 18 -4.46 10.53 7.67
N TRP A 19 -5.40 11.32 7.15
CA TRP A 19 -6.71 10.85 6.72
C TRP A 19 -6.82 11.02 5.22
N VAL A 20 -7.19 9.96 4.51
CA VAL A 20 -7.35 9.97 3.05
C VAL A 20 -8.80 9.66 2.74
N VAL A 21 -9.43 10.51 1.94
CA VAL A 21 -10.80 10.30 1.45
C VAL A 21 -10.70 9.88 -0.01
N ASP A 22 -10.66 8.58 -0.23
CA ASP A 22 -10.71 8.00 -1.57
C ASP A 22 -11.80 6.93 -1.58
N PRO A 23 -12.89 7.09 -2.37
CA PRO A 23 -14.01 6.16 -2.37
C PRO A 23 -13.65 4.78 -2.94
N VAL A 24 -12.55 4.67 -3.69
CA VAL A 24 -12.02 3.40 -4.22
C VAL A 24 -11.22 2.69 -3.14
N TRP A 25 -10.27 3.36 -2.50
CA TRP A 25 -9.46 2.76 -1.44
C TRP A 25 -10.28 2.47 -0.18
N ALA A 26 -11.31 3.27 0.09
CA ALA A 26 -12.23 3.05 1.21
C ALA A 26 -12.91 1.67 1.15
N ARG A 27 -13.02 1.05 -0.04
CA ARG A 27 -13.71 -0.22 -0.28
C ARG A 27 -12.83 -1.46 -0.22
N SER A 28 -11.51 -1.33 -0.10
CA SER A 28 -10.41 -2.27 0.24
C SER A 28 -10.52 -3.81 -0.01
N SER A 29 -11.60 -4.33 -0.56
CA SER A 29 -11.87 -5.74 -0.87
C SER A 29 -11.26 -6.16 -2.20
N ASP A 30 -10.90 -5.19 -3.05
CA ASP A 30 -10.17 -5.41 -4.29
C ASP A 30 -8.67 -5.39 -4.03
N GLN A 31 -8.01 -6.54 -4.27
CA GLN A 31 -6.58 -6.70 -4.07
C GLN A 31 -5.74 -5.73 -4.91
N SER A 32 -6.19 -5.38 -6.11
CA SER A 32 -5.50 -4.42 -6.98
C SER A 32 -5.53 -3.00 -6.42
N LYS A 33 -6.67 -2.59 -5.87
CA LYS A 33 -6.87 -1.28 -5.25
C LYS A 33 -6.21 -1.19 -3.88
N ARG A 34 -6.11 -2.31 -3.16
CA ARG A 34 -5.30 -2.41 -1.96
C ARG A 34 -3.81 -2.25 -2.26
N ALA A 35 -3.29 -2.95 -3.27
CA ALA A 35 -1.89 -2.82 -3.69
C ALA A 35 -1.58 -1.40 -4.16
N GLU A 36 -2.51 -0.77 -4.90
CA GLU A 36 -2.45 0.65 -5.23
C GLU A 36 -2.37 1.50 -3.94
N MET A 37 -3.36 1.44 -3.05
CA MET A 37 -3.36 2.20 -1.80
C MET A 37 -2.04 2.07 -1.00
N TYR A 38 -1.53 0.84 -0.87
CA TYR A 38 -0.28 0.53 -0.19
C TYR A 38 0.92 1.19 -0.87
N SER A 39 1.01 1.08 -2.20
CA SER A 39 2.06 1.74 -2.98
C SER A 39 2.08 3.25 -2.71
N TRP A 40 0.92 3.89 -2.69
CA TRP A 40 0.82 5.34 -2.48
C TRP A 40 1.05 5.78 -1.03
N LEU A 41 0.57 5.01 -0.06
CA LEU A 41 0.50 5.45 1.34
C LEU A 41 1.62 4.90 2.21
N HIS A 42 2.37 3.89 1.77
CA HIS A 42 3.48 3.35 2.54
C HIS A 42 4.55 4.42 2.80
N ARG A 43 5.03 4.49 4.04
CA ARG A 43 6.09 5.41 4.46
C ARG A 43 7.21 4.66 5.16
N GLY A 44 8.44 5.12 4.93
CA GLY A 44 9.64 4.51 5.47
C GLY A 44 10.02 3.20 4.78
N GLY A 45 10.86 2.41 5.45
CA GLY A 45 11.37 1.14 4.94
C GLY A 45 11.11 -0.02 5.90
N ARG A 46 12.02 -0.99 5.91
CA ARG A 46 11.86 -2.31 6.56
C ARG A 46 11.55 -2.26 8.06
N ALA A 47 12.01 -1.21 8.74
CA ALA A 47 11.80 -0.96 10.16
C ALA A 47 10.57 -0.09 10.47
N SER A 48 9.83 0.35 9.46
CA SER A 48 8.70 1.27 9.58
C SER A 48 7.39 0.49 9.49
N LEU A 49 6.57 0.55 10.55
CA LEU A 49 5.26 -0.08 10.57
C LEU A 49 4.21 0.88 10.01
N ASN A 50 3.60 0.52 8.89
CA ASN A 50 2.44 1.21 8.32
C ASN A 50 1.15 0.50 8.74
N VAL A 51 0.19 1.26 9.27
CA VAL A 51 -1.12 0.74 9.70
C VAL A 51 -2.21 1.54 9.00
N TYR A 52 -3.07 0.85 8.26
CA TYR A 52 -4.13 1.43 7.46
C TYR A 52 -5.49 1.09 8.07
N PHE A 53 -6.29 2.12 8.37
CA PHE A 53 -7.67 1.94 8.81
C PHE A 53 -8.61 2.24 7.64
N VAL A 54 -9.45 1.27 7.26
CA VAL A 54 -10.31 1.35 6.07
C VAL A 54 -11.79 1.19 6.44
N ASN A 55 -12.66 1.88 5.69
CA ASN A 55 -14.08 2.01 6.04
C ASN A 55 -14.94 0.81 5.64
N ASP A 56 -14.69 0.25 4.48
CA ASP A 56 -15.45 -0.84 3.89
C ASP A 56 -14.46 -1.95 3.55
N TYR A 57 -14.16 -2.72 4.60
CA TYR A 57 -13.42 -3.97 4.58
C TYR A 57 -14.32 -4.99 5.28
N PRO A 58 -14.27 -6.29 4.94
CA PRO A 58 -15.14 -7.28 5.56
C PRO A 58 -15.20 -7.08 7.08
N ARG A 59 -16.43 -6.98 7.62
CA ARG A 59 -16.74 -6.39 8.96
C ARG A 59 -16.01 -7.02 10.15
N SER A 60 -15.30 -8.12 9.95
CA SER A 60 -14.60 -8.91 10.97
C SER A 60 -13.11 -9.13 10.67
N ALA A 61 -12.53 -8.40 9.72
CA ALA A 61 -11.20 -8.69 9.21
C ALA A 61 -10.18 -7.60 9.61
N ALA A 62 -9.03 -8.07 10.08
CA ALA A 62 -7.76 -7.39 10.03
C ALA A 62 -6.78 -8.32 9.31
N GLU A 63 -5.76 -7.75 8.67
CA GLU A 63 -4.78 -8.50 7.92
C GLU A 63 -3.40 -7.87 8.13
N SER A 64 -2.42 -8.70 8.41
CA SER A 64 -1.02 -8.29 8.50
C SER A 64 -0.17 -9.04 7.49
N THR A 65 0.80 -8.33 6.93
CA THR A 65 1.91 -8.98 6.23
C THR A 65 2.80 -9.77 7.20
N MET A 66 3.61 -10.67 6.65
CA MET A 66 4.62 -11.44 7.37
C MET A 66 6.02 -10.94 6.96
N PRO A 67 7.04 -11.05 7.83
CA PRO A 67 8.36 -10.46 7.57
C PRO A 67 9.12 -11.09 6.39
N HIS A 68 8.69 -12.26 5.90
CA HIS A 68 9.26 -12.88 4.70
C HIS A 68 9.07 -12.03 3.43
N LEU A 69 8.09 -11.11 3.40
CA LEU A 69 7.96 -10.14 2.31
C LEU A 69 9.19 -9.22 2.18
N MET A 70 10.02 -9.14 3.22
CA MET A 70 11.27 -8.38 3.21
C MET A 70 12.47 -9.23 2.76
N ASP A 71 12.29 -10.48 2.34
CA ASP A 71 13.42 -11.30 1.85
C ASP A 71 13.96 -10.81 0.49
N ARG A 72 15.19 -11.24 0.21
CA ARG A 72 16.17 -10.71 -0.77
C ARG A 72 15.58 -10.42 -2.17
N ASP A 73 15.98 -9.26 -2.68
CA ASP A 73 15.88 -8.74 -4.06
C ASP A 73 14.76 -7.72 -4.34
N SER A 74 13.75 -7.58 -3.48
CA SER A 74 12.79 -6.47 -3.61
C SER A 74 13.29 -5.20 -2.89
N GLN A 75 13.59 -4.14 -3.64
CA GLN A 75 13.70 -2.77 -3.10
C GLN A 75 12.33 -2.16 -2.80
N ASP A 76 11.26 -2.79 -3.30
CA ASP A 76 9.89 -2.35 -3.08
C ASP A 76 9.32 -3.05 -1.84
N HIS A 77 9.10 -2.26 -0.80
CA HIS A 77 8.48 -2.69 0.46
C HIS A 77 7.05 -2.18 0.59
N SER A 78 6.50 -1.57 -0.45
CA SER A 78 5.27 -0.80 -0.34
C SER A 78 4.04 -1.63 0.04
N ALA A 79 4.06 -2.94 -0.25
CA ALA A 79 3.03 -3.89 0.15
C ALA A 79 3.04 -4.27 1.65
N ASP A 80 4.05 -3.85 2.43
CA ASP A 80 4.18 -4.18 3.86
C ASP A 80 3.26 -3.33 4.75
N GLY A 81 2.68 -3.95 5.77
CA GLY A 81 1.89 -3.25 6.78
C GLY A 81 0.69 -4.03 7.28
N ILE A 82 -0.15 -3.34 8.04
CA ILE A 82 -1.36 -3.88 8.67
C ILE A 82 -2.58 -3.14 8.13
N LEU A 83 -3.62 -3.88 7.76
CA LEU A 83 -4.94 -3.36 7.38
C LEU A 83 -5.95 -3.68 8.48
N ILE A 84 -6.71 -2.69 8.92
CA ILE A 84 -7.76 -2.85 9.94
C ILE A 84 -9.07 -2.25 9.42
N GLY A 85 -10.13 -3.07 9.38
CA GLY A 85 -11.48 -2.59 9.12
C GLY A 85 -11.98 -1.67 10.23
N LYS A 86 -12.75 -0.63 9.88
CA LYS A 86 -13.23 0.41 10.82
C LYS A 86 -13.94 -0.14 12.07
N ASP A 87 -14.60 -1.27 11.94
CA ASP A 87 -15.41 -1.88 13.01
C ASP A 87 -14.52 -2.62 14.02
N MET A 88 -13.28 -2.91 13.65
CA MET A 88 -12.30 -3.63 14.46
C MET A 88 -11.34 -2.71 15.24
N LYS A 89 -11.38 -1.39 14.99
CA LYS A 89 -10.42 -0.42 15.55
C LYS A 89 -10.40 -0.31 17.09
N HIS A 90 -11.47 -0.75 17.75
CA HIS A 90 -11.61 -0.70 19.21
C HIS A 90 -11.38 -2.05 19.90
N VAL A 91 -11.10 -3.10 19.12
CA VAL A 91 -10.87 -4.42 19.66
C VAL A 91 -9.56 -4.43 20.45
N PRO A 92 -9.59 -4.75 21.76
CA PRO A 92 -8.39 -4.82 22.57
C PRO A 92 -7.36 -5.77 21.96
N HIS A 93 -6.09 -5.42 22.08
CA HIS A 93 -4.94 -6.22 21.61
C HIS A 93 -4.87 -6.53 20.11
N LEU A 94 -5.92 -6.28 19.30
CA LEU A 94 -5.93 -6.57 17.87
C LEU A 94 -4.71 -6.00 17.14
N LEU A 95 -4.42 -4.71 17.29
CA LEU A 95 -3.25 -4.13 16.62
C LEU A 95 -1.94 -4.76 17.11
N SER A 96 -1.87 -5.20 18.36
CA SER A 96 -0.70 -5.92 18.87
C SER A 96 -0.60 -7.34 18.32
N HIS A 97 -1.72 -8.03 18.11
CA HIS A 97 -1.83 -9.31 17.44
C HIS A 97 -1.37 -9.23 15.99
N GLU A 98 -1.92 -8.28 15.22
CA GLU A 98 -1.49 -8.03 13.84
C GLU A 98 0.00 -7.66 13.77
N THR A 99 0.49 -6.86 14.72
CA THR A 99 1.93 -6.54 14.79
C THR A 99 2.77 -7.77 15.12
N GLY A 100 2.23 -8.74 15.87
CA GLY A 100 2.84 -10.05 16.09
C GLY A 100 3.08 -10.78 14.78
N HIS A 101 2.09 -10.83 13.89
CA HIS A 101 2.25 -11.35 12.52
C HIS A 101 3.28 -10.57 11.70
N TRP A 102 3.23 -9.23 11.75
CA TRP A 102 4.20 -8.36 11.06
C TRP A 102 5.65 -8.63 11.46
N ILE A 103 5.91 -9.06 12.70
CA ILE A 103 7.22 -9.45 13.23
C ILE A 103 7.44 -10.98 13.21
N GLY A 104 6.46 -11.75 12.72
CA GLY A 104 6.60 -13.15 12.30
C GLY A 104 6.14 -14.22 13.29
N LEU A 105 5.18 -13.88 14.15
CA LEU A 105 4.41 -14.84 14.94
C LEU A 105 3.24 -15.38 14.13
N PHE A 106 2.89 -16.65 14.32
CA PHE A 106 1.65 -17.21 13.80
C PHE A 106 0.58 -17.23 14.88
N HIS A 107 -0.66 -17.55 14.52
CA HIS A 107 -1.66 -17.92 15.51
C HIS A 107 -1.14 -19.11 16.33
N THR A 108 -1.46 -19.15 17.63
CA THR A 108 -1.07 -20.26 18.51
C THR A 108 -1.58 -21.62 18.02
N PHE A 109 -2.61 -21.63 17.17
CA PHE A 109 -3.24 -22.81 16.57
C PHE A 109 -2.99 -22.90 15.04
N ALA A 110 -1.93 -22.28 14.51
CA ALA A 110 -1.71 -22.17 13.07
C ALA A 110 -1.65 -23.52 12.33
N LYS A 111 -1.04 -24.56 12.91
CA LYS A 111 -1.06 -25.91 12.30
C LYS A 111 -2.49 -26.47 12.15
N ALA A 112 -3.41 -26.16 13.07
CA ALA A 112 -4.80 -26.56 12.97
C ALA A 112 -5.54 -25.81 11.84
N GLU A 113 -5.24 -24.52 11.63
CA GLU A 113 -5.77 -23.77 10.48
C GLU A 113 -5.27 -24.34 9.15
N ILE A 114 -3.98 -24.71 9.08
CA ILE A 114 -3.41 -25.33 7.87
C ILE A 114 -4.05 -26.70 7.61
N ARG A 115 -4.27 -27.52 8.65
CA ARG A 115 -4.97 -28.80 8.54
C ARG A 115 -6.36 -28.66 7.93
N GLU A 116 -7.15 -27.70 8.39
CA GLU A 116 -8.51 -27.46 7.89
C GLU A 116 -8.51 -27.09 6.40
N VAL A 117 -7.55 -26.27 5.96
CA VAL A 117 -7.45 -25.81 4.58
C VAL A 117 -6.85 -26.88 3.66
N ALA A 118 -5.80 -27.57 4.10
CA ALA A 118 -5.04 -28.51 3.28
C ALA A 118 -5.54 -29.96 3.37
N GLY A 119 -6.34 -30.31 4.38
CA GLY A 119 -6.75 -31.68 4.66
C GLY A 119 -5.59 -32.59 5.08
N GLU A 120 -4.45 -32.02 5.47
CA GLU A 120 -3.24 -32.74 5.85
C GLU A 120 -3.23 -33.09 7.35
N ASP A 121 -2.72 -34.28 7.66
CA ASP A 121 -2.61 -34.75 9.03
C ASP A 121 -1.30 -34.24 9.66
N PHE A 122 -1.36 -33.05 10.24
CA PHE A 122 -0.28 -32.54 11.09
C PHE A 122 -0.34 -33.26 12.43
N SER A 123 0.75 -33.95 12.80
CA SER A 123 0.84 -34.74 14.03
C SER A 123 0.80 -33.91 15.32
N GLU A 124 0.79 -32.58 15.22
CA GLU A 124 0.81 -31.64 16.33
C GLU A 124 0.08 -30.36 15.93
N ASP A 125 -0.68 -29.76 16.85
CA ASP A 125 -1.17 -28.38 16.72
C ASP A 125 -0.12 -27.39 17.30
N GLY A 126 -0.10 -26.14 16.82
CA GLY A 126 0.81 -25.12 17.34
C GLY A 126 1.27 -24.09 16.31
N ASP A 127 2.23 -23.25 16.73
CA ASP A 127 2.75 -22.10 15.98
C ASP A 127 4.28 -22.17 15.70
N PHE A 128 4.88 -23.34 15.94
CA PHE A 128 6.32 -23.60 15.91
C PHE A 128 7.12 -22.90 17.03
N ILE A 129 6.53 -22.75 18.21
CA ILE A 129 7.16 -22.22 19.41
C ILE A 129 6.91 -23.19 20.58
N ASP A 130 7.98 -23.67 21.20
CA ASP A 130 7.91 -24.75 22.20
C ASP A 130 7.12 -24.37 23.47
N ASP A 131 7.07 -23.09 23.83
CA ASP A 131 6.44 -22.61 25.07
C ASP A 131 5.00 -22.07 24.88
N THR A 132 4.45 -22.21 23.67
CA THR A 132 3.01 -22.17 23.43
C THR A 132 2.51 -23.60 23.37
N SER A 133 1.85 -24.05 24.45
CA SER A 133 1.39 -25.44 24.56
C SER A 133 0.53 -25.83 23.35
N PRO A 134 0.68 -27.04 22.79
CA PRO A 134 -0.21 -27.49 21.72
C PRO A 134 -1.65 -27.59 22.23
N LEU A 135 -2.59 -27.60 21.29
CA LEU A 135 -3.99 -27.90 21.60
C LEU A 135 -4.10 -29.36 22.08
N PRO A 136 -4.93 -29.66 23.10
CA PRO A 136 -5.23 -31.02 23.51
C PRO A 136 -5.84 -31.84 22.39
N ASP A 137 -5.52 -33.13 22.36
CA ASP A 137 -6.15 -34.09 21.47
C ASP A 137 -7.69 -34.03 21.60
N GLY A 138 -8.37 -33.79 20.48
CA GLY A 138 -9.83 -33.79 20.41
C GLY A 138 -10.50 -32.42 20.51
N LEU A 139 -9.76 -31.30 20.56
CA LEU A 139 -10.33 -29.98 20.26
C LEU A 139 -10.43 -29.80 18.75
N ILE A 140 -11.65 -29.78 18.21
CA ILE A 140 -11.89 -29.90 16.76
C ILE A 140 -12.44 -28.60 16.17
N SER A 141 -13.09 -27.76 16.99
CA SER A 141 -13.70 -26.52 16.51
C SER A 141 -12.79 -25.31 16.69
N LYS A 142 -12.90 -24.35 15.76
CA LYS A 142 -12.19 -23.06 15.84
C LYS A 142 -12.42 -22.37 17.18
N ASP A 143 -13.64 -22.39 17.68
CA ASP A 143 -14.00 -21.68 18.92
C ASP A 143 -13.29 -22.28 20.14
N GLU A 144 -13.14 -23.60 20.20
CA GLU A 144 -12.35 -24.27 21.25
C GLU A 144 -10.87 -23.88 21.18
N HIS A 145 -10.33 -23.70 19.97
CA HIS A 145 -8.95 -23.23 19.78
C HIS A 145 -8.75 -21.79 20.24
N ARG A 146 -9.77 -20.92 20.06
CA ARG A 146 -9.74 -19.53 20.52
C ARG A 146 -9.60 -19.43 22.03
N GLU A 147 -10.30 -20.30 22.76
CA GLU A 147 -10.37 -20.25 24.22
C GLU A 147 -9.14 -20.83 24.92
N TRP A 148 -8.49 -21.84 24.33
CA TRP A 148 -7.35 -22.54 24.96
C TRP A 148 -6.11 -21.65 25.22
N HIS A 149 -5.95 -20.57 24.44
CA HIS A 149 -4.88 -19.60 24.59
C HIS A 149 -5.41 -18.18 24.80
N ALA A 150 -6.52 -18.03 25.50
CA ALA A 150 -7.16 -16.72 25.64
C ALA A 150 -6.29 -15.67 26.35
N ASP A 151 -5.28 -16.10 27.10
CA ASP A 151 -4.24 -15.29 27.73
C ASP A 151 -3.02 -14.99 26.82
N ASN A 152 -3.03 -15.47 25.58
CA ASN A 152 -2.00 -15.18 24.58
C ASN A 152 -2.49 -14.12 23.59
N ILE A 153 -1.62 -13.15 23.25
CA ILE A 153 -1.96 -12.11 22.26
C ILE A 153 -2.21 -12.69 20.87
N MET A 154 -1.55 -13.81 20.51
CA MET A 154 -1.70 -14.49 19.22
C MET A 154 -2.89 -15.45 19.14
N SER A 155 -3.77 -15.46 20.14
CA SER A 155 -5.09 -16.09 20.03
C SER A 155 -6.15 -15.11 19.48
N TYR A 156 -7.42 -15.50 19.44
CA TYR A 156 -8.54 -14.61 19.08
C TYR A 156 -9.42 -14.20 20.27
N ALA A 157 -9.11 -14.62 21.51
CA ALA A 157 -9.97 -14.34 22.67
C ALA A 157 -9.52 -13.14 23.52
N TRP A 158 -8.23 -12.76 23.46
CA TRP A 158 -7.65 -11.53 24.04
C TRP A 158 -8.19 -11.14 25.42
N GLN A 159 -8.13 -12.07 26.38
CA GLN A 159 -8.54 -11.78 27.75
C GLN A 159 -7.68 -10.68 28.38
N GLU A 160 -8.20 -10.05 29.43
CA GLU A 160 -7.46 -9.03 30.17
C GLU A 160 -6.12 -9.61 30.66
N GLY A 161 -5.03 -8.96 30.28
CA GLY A 161 -3.69 -9.39 30.66
C GLY A 161 -3.03 -10.37 29.70
N ALA A 162 -3.59 -10.56 28.49
CA ALA A 162 -2.97 -11.36 27.45
C ALA A 162 -1.53 -10.90 27.14
N LYS A 163 -0.61 -11.85 26.93
CA LYS A 163 0.83 -11.60 26.76
C LYS A 163 1.45 -12.48 25.68
N PHE A 164 2.66 -12.10 25.26
CA PHE A 164 3.54 -12.97 24.49
C PHE A 164 4.32 -13.90 25.43
N THR A 165 4.61 -15.12 24.97
CA THR A 165 5.51 -16.04 25.67
C THR A 165 6.99 -15.64 25.47
N PRO A 166 7.91 -16.11 26.33
CA PRO A 166 9.36 -15.97 26.09
C PRO A 166 9.82 -16.45 24.71
N GLY A 167 9.29 -17.57 24.21
CA GLY A 167 9.59 -18.13 22.89
C GLY A 167 9.09 -17.24 21.75
N GLN A 168 7.87 -16.69 21.86
CA GLN A 168 7.36 -15.67 20.94
C GLN A 168 8.26 -14.43 20.91
N ILE A 169 8.71 -13.95 22.08
CA ILE A 169 9.66 -12.83 22.17
C ILE A 169 10.99 -13.15 21.48
N ALA A 170 11.55 -14.34 21.72
CA ALA A 170 12.80 -14.77 21.09
C ALA A 170 12.68 -14.82 19.56
N ARG A 171 11.57 -15.39 19.05
CA ARG A 171 11.28 -15.45 17.62
C ARG A 171 11.13 -14.06 17.00
N MET A 172 10.35 -13.17 17.61
CA MET A 172 10.17 -11.80 17.13
C MET A 172 11.52 -11.08 16.96
N ARG A 173 12.41 -11.19 17.96
CA ARG A 173 13.74 -10.55 17.91
C ARG A 173 14.61 -11.15 16.81
N SER A 174 14.60 -12.47 16.64
CA SER A 174 15.35 -13.16 15.58
C SER A 174 14.90 -12.72 14.19
N LEU A 175 13.59 -12.71 13.94
CA LEU A 175 13.01 -12.31 12.65
C LEU A 175 13.16 -10.82 12.39
N TRP A 176 13.08 -9.98 13.42
CA TRP A 176 13.44 -8.56 13.31
C TRP A 176 14.86 -8.38 12.80
N THR A 177 15.85 -9.05 13.41
CA THR A 177 17.25 -8.98 12.98
C THR A 177 17.43 -9.46 11.53
N LYS A 178 16.75 -10.56 11.16
CA LYS A 178 16.86 -11.13 9.81
C LYS A 178 16.25 -10.21 8.73
N PHE A 179 15.08 -9.65 8.99
CA PHE A 179 14.25 -9.04 7.94
C PHE A 179 14.10 -7.52 8.03
N ARG A 180 14.09 -6.95 9.24
CA ARG A 180 13.65 -5.57 9.48
C ARG A 180 14.73 -4.62 10.01
N ALA A 181 15.75 -5.14 10.69
CA ALA A 181 16.82 -4.33 11.26
C ALA A 181 17.76 -3.68 10.23
N ARG A 182 17.82 -4.22 9.02
CA ARG A 182 18.59 -3.62 7.93
C ARG A 182 17.99 -2.25 7.60
N ASP A 183 18.85 -1.24 7.53
CA ASP A 183 18.48 0.15 7.24
C ASP A 183 17.58 0.81 8.30
N ALA A 184 17.44 0.23 9.51
CA ALA A 184 16.67 0.82 10.61
C ALA A 184 17.22 2.19 11.08
N ASN A 185 18.48 2.48 10.77
CA ASN A 185 19.16 3.77 11.05
C ASN A 185 19.27 4.67 9.82
N VAL A 186 18.78 4.24 8.65
CA VAL A 186 18.63 5.15 7.51
C VAL A 186 17.52 6.12 7.90
N GLY A 187 17.85 7.41 7.90
CA GLY A 187 16.88 8.48 8.12
C GLY A 187 15.89 8.48 6.97
N TYR A 188 14.86 7.62 7.06
CA TYR A 188 13.74 7.68 6.16
C TYR A 188 13.04 9.01 6.41
N ASP A 189 12.91 9.81 5.36
CA ASP A 189 12.10 11.01 5.44
C ASP A 189 10.63 10.62 5.60
N PHE A 190 10.17 10.69 6.84
CA PHE A 190 8.78 10.50 7.22
C PHE A 190 7.93 11.75 6.96
N GLY A 191 8.51 12.81 6.37
CA GLY A 191 7.85 14.10 6.18
C GLY A 191 7.61 14.76 7.54
N GLY A 192 8.68 14.98 8.30
CA GLY A 192 8.62 15.68 9.59
C GLY A 192 8.11 17.13 9.45
N PRO A 193 7.77 17.80 10.57
CA PRO A 193 7.34 19.20 10.57
C PRO A 193 8.50 20.11 10.16
N GLY A 194 8.59 20.30 8.85
CA GLY A 194 9.63 20.99 8.11
C GLY A 194 9.37 20.70 6.63
N ALA A 195 8.11 20.89 6.22
CA ALA A 195 7.58 20.41 4.96
C ALA A 195 8.43 20.94 3.80
N GLU A 196 9.09 20.02 3.09
CA GLU A 196 9.54 20.28 1.74
C GLU A 196 8.33 20.87 0.97
N GLN A 197 8.55 22.03 0.34
CA GLN A 197 7.50 22.70 -0.43
C GLN A 197 7.63 22.27 -1.88
N LEU A 198 6.49 21.94 -2.50
CA LEU A 198 6.46 21.77 -3.94
C LEU A 198 6.93 23.07 -4.59
N GLN A 199 7.78 22.91 -5.60
CA GLN A 199 8.23 24.02 -6.42
C GLN A 199 7.32 24.11 -7.65
N PRO A 200 7.04 25.32 -8.15
CA PRO A 200 6.30 25.48 -9.39
C PRO A 200 7.10 24.90 -10.55
N ILE A 201 6.40 24.18 -11.42
CA ILE A 201 6.89 23.50 -12.61
C ILE A 201 6.72 24.46 -13.77
N ARG A 202 7.73 24.52 -14.64
CA ARG A 202 7.60 25.27 -15.89
C ARG A 202 6.68 24.51 -16.84
N PRO A 203 5.75 25.19 -17.52
CA PRO A 203 4.94 24.50 -18.51
C PRO A 203 5.83 23.97 -19.64
N ALA A 204 5.43 22.84 -20.23
CA ALA A 204 6.09 22.30 -21.41
C ALA A 204 6.08 23.35 -22.56
N PRO A 205 7.10 23.40 -23.43
CA PRO A 205 7.20 24.37 -24.52
C PRO A 205 5.93 24.44 -25.38
N ASP A 206 5.59 25.67 -25.78
CA ASP A 206 4.30 26.08 -26.33
C ASP A 206 3.75 25.12 -27.41
N SER A 207 2.58 24.57 -27.13
CA SER A 207 1.85 23.66 -28.00
C SER A 207 0.64 24.32 -28.67
N GLY A 208 0.41 25.62 -28.50
CA GLY A 208 -0.72 26.28 -29.16
C GLY A 208 -2.11 25.85 -28.65
N SER A 209 -2.21 25.18 -27.50
CA SER A 209 -3.47 25.00 -26.76
C SER A 209 -3.80 26.27 -25.95
N ARG A 210 -5.06 26.40 -25.53
CA ARG A 210 -5.48 27.50 -24.63
C ARG A 210 -5.00 27.31 -23.18
N MET A 211 -4.60 26.09 -22.81
CA MET A 211 -4.24 25.71 -21.44
C MET A 211 -2.87 25.01 -21.44
N PRO A 212 -1.89 25.49 -20.65
CA PRO A 212 -0.58 24.88 -20.61
C PRO A 212 -0.62 23.48 -19.98
N PHE A 213 0.34 22.66 -20.35
CA PHE A 213 0.63 21.39 -19.68
C PHE A 213 1.84 21.55 -18.78
N TYR A 214 1.74 20.99 -17.58
CA TYR A 214 2.79 20.95 -16.60
C TYR A 214 3.30 19.50 -16.48
N PRO A 215 4.58 19.25 -16.81
CA PRO A 215 5.20 17.94 -16.62
C PRO A 215 5.09 17.43 -15.19
N THR A 216 5.42 16.16 -15.03
CA THR A 216 5.39 15.48 -13.75
C THR A 216 6.34 16.15 -12.74
N PRO A 217 5.88 16.45 -11.50
CA PRO A 217 6.73 17.03 -10.47
C PRO A 217 7.92 16.13 -10.15
N SER A 218 9.11 16.71 -9.93
CA SER A 218 10.30 15.93 -9.56
C SER A 218 10.14 15.18 -8.23
N ASN A 219 9.41 15.77 -7.28
CA ASN A 219 9.03 15.13 -6.02
C ASN A 219 7.57 14.65 -6.10
N GLN A 220 7.35 13.58 -6.85
CA GLN A 220 6.02 13.03 -7.12
C GLN A 220 5.29 12.58 -5.83
N ARG A 221 6.03 12.11 -4.82
CA ARG A 221 5.47 11.70 -3.54
C ARG A 221 4.89 12.90 -2.78
N LEU A 222 5.62 14.00 -2.73
CA LEU A 222 5.14 15.25 -2.14
C LEU A 222 3.97 15.83 -2.93
N ALA A 223 4.02 15.73 -4.26
CA ALA A 223 2.93 16.15 -5.13
C ALA A 223 1.66 15.39 -4.80
N PHE A 224 1.72 14.07 -4.66
CA PHE A 224 0.57 13.29 -4.24
C PHE A 224 0.01 13.75 -2.88
N GLU A 225 0.88 13.88 -1.87
CA GLU A 225 0.47 14.29 -0.52
C GLU A 225 -0.19 15.67 -0.47
N LYS A 226 0.26 16.61 -1.32
CA LYS A 226 -0.23 17.98 -1.28
C LYS A 226 -1.30 18.31 -2.31
N CYS A 227 -1.42 17.52 -3.38
CA CYS A 227 -2.25 17.85 -4.53
C CYS A 227 -3.47 16.96 -4.76
N VAL A 228 -3.49 15.76 -4.17
CA VAL A 228 -4.65 14.87 -4.29
C VAL A 228 -5.71 15.29 -3.28
N PRO A 229 -6.91 15.73 -3.72
CA PRO A 229 -7.88 16.34 -2.83
C PRO A 229 -8.32 15.42 -1.68
N HIS A 230 -8.02 15.85 -0.45
CA HIS A 230 -8.55 15.28 0.78
C HIS A 230 -8.77 16.42 1.79
N PRO A 231 -9.56 16.22 2.86
CA PRO A 231 -9.69 17.22 3.93
C PRO A 231 -8.29 17.62 4.45
N GLY A 232 -7.95 18.90 4.36
CA GLY A 232 -6.64 19.44 4.77
C GLY A 232 -5.61 19.63 3.64
N VAL A 233 -5.96 19.40 2.37
CA VAL A 233 -5.11 19.75 1.22
C VAL A 233 -4.96 21.26 1.08
N GLU A 234 -3.71 21.71 0.92
CA GLU A 234 -3.36 23.13 0.73
C GLU A 234 -3.06 23.47 -0.74
N GLU A 235 -2.58 22.53 -1.55
CA GLU A 235 -2.09 22.81 -2.91
C GLU A 235 -3.03 22.23 -3.97
N LEU A 236 -3.69 23.10 -4.74
CA LEU A 236 -4.57 22.68 -5.83
C LEU A 236 -4.06 23.14 -7.20
N ARG A 237 -2.97 23.91 -7.21
CA ARG A 237 -2.49 24.57 -8.42
C ARG A 237 -1.79 23.57 -9.33
N GLU A 238 -2.25 23.51 -10.56
CA GLU A 238 -1.75 22.57 -11.57
C GLU A 238 -0.25 22.72 -11.80
N GLU A 239 0.25 23.95 -11.74
CA GLU A 239 1.67 24.26 -11.90
C GLU A 239 2.56 23.74 -10.75
N TYR A 240 2.00 23.24 -9.65
CA TYR A 240 2.75 22.54 -8.59
C TYR A 240 2.52 21.03 -8.61
N CYS A 241 1.36 20.62 -9.10
CA CYS A 241 0.88 19.24 -9.04
C CYS A 241 1.22 18.44 -10.30
N GLY A 242 1.50 19.12 -11.41
CA GLY A 242 1.55 18.52 -12.74
C GLY A 242 0.15 18.26 -13.29
N THR A 243 0.03 18.26 -14.61
CA THR A 243 -1.25 18.11 -15.30
C THR A 243 -1.88 16.73 -15.10
N GLU A 244 -1.08 15.68 -15.20
CA GLU A 244 -1.54 14.29 -15.07
C GLU A 244 -2.27 14.07 -13.74
N LEU A 245 -1.62 14.43 -12.62
CA LEU A 245 -2.19 14.32 -11.29
C LEU A 245 -3.44 15.20 -11.15
N PHE A 246 -3.36 16.44 -11.65
CA PHE A 246 -4.45 17.41 -11.59
C PHE A 246 -5.72 16.94 -12.31
N CYS A 247 -5.58 16.33 -13.49
CA CYS A 247 -6.69 15.84 -14.31
C CYS A 247 -7.18 14.45 -13.83
N HIS A 248 -6.30 13.47 -13.68
CA HIS A 248 -6.70 12.11 -13.32
C HIS A 248 -7.20 11.95 -11.88
N ARG A 249 -6.72 12.77 -10.94
CA ARG A 249 -7.24 12.82 -9.56
C ARG A 249 -8.34 13.86 -9.37
N ARG A 250 -8.83 14.47 -10.45
CA ARG A 250 -9.93 15.44 -10.44
C ARG A 250 -9.71 16.64 -9.52
N THR A 251 -8.45 17.00 -9.26
CA THR A 251 -8.07 18.19 -8.47
C THR A 251 -8.71 19.47 -9.05
N TYR A 252 -8.96 19.49 -10.37
CA TYR A 252 -9.67 20.58 -11.04
C TYR A 252 -11.07 20.86 -10.47
N GLU A 253 -11.80 19.85 -9.99
CA GLU A 253 -13.15 20.01 -9.45
C GLU A 253 -13.13 20.89 -8.19
N HIS A 254 -12.07 20.75 -7.38
CA HIS A 254 -11.84 21.52 -6.16
C HIS A 254 -11.43 22.97 -6.43
N ARG A 255 -11.00 23.28 -7.66
CA ARG A 255 -10.79 24.66 -8.14
C ARG A 255 -12.02 25.26 -8.82
N GLY A 256 -13.15 24.55 -8.82
CA GLY A 256 -14.37 24.98 -9.50
C GLY A 256 -14.30 24.88 -11.02
N LEU A 257 -13.27 24.22 -11.58
CA LEU A 257 -13.20 23.91 -12.99
C LEU A 257 -14.11 22.71 -13.29
N ARG A 258 -14.65 22.67 -14.51
CA ARG A 258 -15.56 21.61 -14.94
C ARG A 258 -15.09 21.02 -16.25
N TYR A 259 -14.77 19.73 -16.20
CA TYR A 259 -14.54 18.89 -17.36
C TYR A 259 -15.51 17.71 -17.31
N SER A 260 -15.89 17.16 -18.46
CA SER A 260 -16.80 16.01 -18.52
C SER A 260 -16.17 14.71 -18.02
N SER A 261 -14.83 14.63 -18.09
CA SER A 261 -14.04 13.51 -17.59
C SER A 261 -12.57 13.95 -17.37
N PRO A 262 -11.75 13.14 -16.67
CA PRO A 262 -10.31 13.36 -16.62
C PRO A 262 -9.65 13.47 -18.01
N GLU A 263 -10.11 12.68 -18.98
CA GLU A 263 -9.58 12.69 -20.35
C GLU A 263 -9.93 14.02 -21.04
N ALA A 264 -11.13 14.56 -20.83
CA ALA A 264 -11.48 15.89 -21.33
C ALA A 264 -10.64 17.01 -20.69
N CYS A 265 -10.20 16.83 -19.44
CA CYS A 265 -9.22 17.73 -18.80
C CYS A 265 -7.86 17.63 -19.50
N MET A 266 -7.38 16.42 -19.79
CA MET A 266 -6.13 16.19 -20.53
C MET A 266 -6.20 16.76 -21.95
N ASP A 267 -7.28 16.48 -22.68
CA ASP A 267 -7.52 16.93 -24.06
C ASP A 267 -7.55 18.45 -24.19
N ALA A 268 -8.02 19.17 -23.17
CA ALA A 268 -7.98 20.63 -23.16
C ALA A 268 -6.56 21.23 -23.19
N ARG A 269 -5.54 20.40 -22.88
CA ARG A 269 -4.12 20.76 -22.83
C ARG A 269 -3.32 20.13 -23.96
N LYS A 270 -3.88 19.11 -24.64
CA LYS A 270 -3.37 18.61 -25.93
C LYS A 270 -3.42 19.74 -26.94
N GLY A 271 -2.28 20.41 -27.14
CA GLY A 271 -2.10 21.38 -28.21
C GLY A 271 -1.79 20.68 -29.53
N GLN A 272 -0.85 21.26 -30.29
CA GLN A 272 -0.27 20.75 -31.52
C GLN A 272 0.85 19.73 -31.27
N TRP A 273 0.93 19.12 -30.09
CA TRP A 273 1.97 18.13 -29.89
C TRP A 273 1.80 16.99 -30.89
N LYS A 274 2.92 16.65 -31.55
CA LYS A 274 2.97 15.47 -32.41
C LYS A 274 3.09 14.18 -31.59
N LYS A 275 3.51 14.29 -30.33
CA LYS A 275 3.78 13.20 -29.39
C LYS A 275 3.20 13.53 -28.01
N MET A 276 2.77 12.53 -27.27
CA MET A 276 2.24 12.70 -25.92
C MET A 276 3.37 12.93 -24.91
N PRO A 277 3.09 13.59 -23.78
CA PRO A 277 4.11 13.83 -22.77
C PRO A 277 4.59 12.56 -22.09
N TRP A 278 5.91 12.43 -21.95
CA TRP A 278 6.51 11.40 -21.14
C TRP A 278 6.22 11.63 -19.65
N VAL A 279 5.85 10.55 -18.98
CA VAL A 279 5.51 10.50 -17.57
C VAL A 279 6.53 9.60 -16.87
N ASP A 280 7.29 10.18 -15.96
CA ASP A 280 8.17 9.39 -15.11
C ASP A 280 7.36 8.52 -14.14
N PRO A 281 7.79 7.27 -13.89
CA PRO A 281 7.12 6.39 -12.94
C PRO A 281 7.19 6.98 -11.53
N LEU A 282 6.14 6.77 -10.75
CA LEU A 282 6.19 7.04 -9.31
C LEU A 282 7.32 6.24 -8.66
N GLN A 283 7.98 6.83 -7.68
CA GLN A 283 8.94 6.08 -6.85
C GLN A 283 8.30 4.86 -6.16
N SER A 284 6.98 4.90 -5.94
CA SER A 284 6.18 3.81 -5.43
C SER A 284 5.57 2.92 -6.51
N ALA A 285 5.86 3.15 -7.79
CA ALA A 285 5.38 2.29 -8.86
C ALA A 285 5.94 0.89 -8.64
N GLY A 286 5.08 0.00 -8.14
CA GLY A 286 5.44 -1.39 -7.90
C GLY A 286 5.77 -2.14 -9.18
N SER A 287 6.07 -3.43 -9.10
CA SER A 287 6.54 -4.18 -10.27
C SER A 287 5.50 -4.23 -11.40
N LEU A 288 5.98 -4.39 -12.65
CA LEU A 288 5.10 -4.54 -13.82
C LEU A 288 4.06 -5.65 -13.62
N SER A 289 4.47 -6.76 -12.98
CA SER A 289 3.61 -7.91 -12.69
C SER A 289 2.42 -7.58 -11.81
N GLN A 290 2.55 -6.63 -10.88
CA GLN A 290 1.45 -6.18 -10.02
C GLN A 290 0.37 -5.39 -10.80
N HIS A 291 0.72 -4.91 -12.01
CA HIS A 291 -0.15 -4.08 -12.84
C HIS A 291 -0.83 -4.85 -13.97
N LEU A 292 -0.37 -6.07 -14.27
CA LEU A 292 -0.94 -6.94 -15.30
C LEU A 292 -2.40 -7.31 -15.03
N ASN A 293 -2.76 -7.55 -13.77
CA ASN A 293 -4.12 -7.97 -13.42
C ASN A 293 -5.06 -6.80 -13.09
N LYS A 294 -4.56 -5.55 -13.10
CA LYS A 294 -5.39 -4.38 -12.84
C LYS A 294 -6.28 -4.08 -14.04
N GLN A 295 -7.58 -3.86 -13.80
CA GLN A 295 -8.50 -3.50 -14.87
C GLN A 295 -8.23 -2.10 -15.44
N ASP A 296 -7.82 -1.16 -14.58
CA ASP A 296 -7.45 0.20 -14.95
C ASP A 296 -6.06 0.51 -14.39
N VAL A 297 -5.13 0.90 -15.27
CA VAL A 297 -3.80 1.39 -14.91
C VAL A 297 -3.66 2.75 -15.56
N LEU A 298 -3.38 3.80 -14.79
CA LEU A 298 -3.10 5.12 -15.36
C LEU A 298 -1.60 5.26 -15.56
N GLU A 299 -1.20 5.92 -16.65
CA GLU A 299 0.20 6.17 -16.98
C GLU A 299 0.92 6.93 -15.86
N VAL A 300 0.25 7.89 -15.21
CA VAL A 300 0.74 8.62 -14.02
C VAL A 300 1.12 7.72 -12.83
N GLU A 301 0.61 6.49 -12.75
CA GLU A 301 0.93 5.58 -11.65
C GLU A 301 2.17 4.73 -11.90
N VAL A 302 2.39 4.35 -13.17
CA VAL A 302 3.41 3.37 -13.56
C VAL A 302 4.53 3.94 -14.42
N GLY A 303 4.36 5.15 -14.94
CA GLY A 303 5.25 5.80 -15.91
C GLY A 303 5.10 5.26 -17.33
N THR A 304 5.43 6.09 -18.33
CA THR A 304 5.26 5.81 -19.76
C THR A 304 5.90 4.51 -20.19
N GLN A 305 7.16 4.26 -19.80
CA GLN A 305 7.89 3.06 -20.18
C GLN A 305 7.11 1.78 -19.80
N ARG A 306 6.69 1.67 -18.54
CA ARG A 306 5.96 0.50 -18.04
C ARG A 306 4.54 0.47 -18.57
N PHE A 307 3.90 1.63 -18.74
CA PHE A 307 2.59 1.73 -19.34
C PHE A 307 2.59 1.15 -20.76
N CYS A 308 3.56 1.51 -21.59
CA CYS A 308 3.73 0.96 -22.93
C CYS A 308 4.03 -0.54 -22.93
N GLU A 309 4.83 -1.05 -21.98
CA GLU A 309 5.04 -2.50 -21.81
C GLU A 309 3.74 -3.26 -21.45
N LEU A 310 2.78 -2.61 -20.78
CA LEU A 310 1.46 -3.19 -20.51
C LEU A 310 0.58 -3.23 -21.75
N VAL A 311 0.73 -2.31 -22.70
CA VAL A 311 -0.04 -2.28 -23.96
C VAL A 311 0.15 -3.58 -24.74
N GLU A 312 1.40 -4.03 -24.90
CA GLU A 312 1.72 -5.27 -25.61
C GLU A 312 1.16 -6.50 -24.88
N ARG A 313 1.27 -6.53 -23.55
CA ARG A 313 0.87 -7.69 -22.72
C ARG A 313 -0.64 -7.82 -22.53
N LYS A 314 -1.37 -6.70 -22.48
CA LYS A 314 -2.84 -6.67 -22.30
C LYS A 314 -3.62 -6.71 -23.61
N ARG A 315 -2.93 -6.75 -24.75
CA ARG A 315 -3.53 -6.85 -26.09
C ARG A 315 -4.46 -8.07 -26.26
N GLN A 316 -4.34 -9.09 -25.40
CA GLN A 316 -5.18 -10.29 -25.41
C GLN A 316 -6.45 -10.19 -24.55
N ASP A 317 -6.57 -9.22 -23.62
CA ASP A 317 -7.59 -9.29 -22.55
C ASP A 317 -8.40 -7.99 -22.28
N GLN A 318 -8.36 -7.02 -23.20
CA GLN A 318 -9.21 -5.80 -23.25
C GLN A 318 -9.51 -5.13 -21.89
N ARG A 319 -8.66 -4.17 -21.48
CA ARG A 319 -9.04 -2.89 -20.81
C ARG A 319 -7.79 -2.10 -20.41
N LEU A 320 -7.48 -1.06 -21.19
CA LEU A 320 -6.56 0.02 -20.79
C LEU A 320 -7.29 1.34 -21.12
N PRO A 321 -7.91 2.02 -20.15
CA PRO A 321 -8.69 3.23 -20.40
C PRO A 321 -7.89 4.29 -21.16
N GLY A 322 -8.45 4.79 -22.26
CA GLY A 322 -7.87 5.89 -23.05
C GLY A 322 -6.93 5.48 -24.20
N TYR A 323 -6.50 4.21 -24.28
CA TYR A 323 -5.45 3.77 -25.22
C TYR A 323 -5.76 2.45 -25.97
N GLU A 324 -6.97 1.91 -25.83
CA GLU A 324 -7.36 0.66 -26.49
C GLU A 324 -7.22 0.73 -28.02
N GLY A 325 -6.35 -0.12 -28.58
CA GLY A 325 -6.16 -0.24 -30.02
C GLY A 325 -5.40 0.91 -30.69
N VAL A 326 -4.75 1.78 -29.90
CA VAL A 326 -4.02 2.96 -30.42
C VAL A 326 -2.62 2.62 -30.90
N PHE A 327 -1.92 1.68 -30.25
CA PHE A 327 -0.55 1.27 -30.58
C PHE A 327 -0.46 -0.24 -30.85
N GLY A 328 0.34 -0.63 -31.83
CA GLY A 328 0.58 -2.01 -32.24
C GLY A 328 1.57 -2.76 -31.35
N ASP A 329 2.52 -2.08 -30.72
CA ASP A 329 3.50 -2.66 -29.80
C ASP A 329 4.07 -1.63 -28.82
N THR A 330 4.94 -2.10 -27.90
CA THR A 330 5.61 -1.27 -26.89
C THR A 330 6.41 -0.14 -27.52
N GLN A 331 7.09 -0.39 -28.64
CA GLN A 331 7.97 0.61 -29.28
C GLN A 331 7.14 1.70 -29.96
N GLU A 332 6.06 1.35 -30.65
CA GLU A 332 5.13 2.31 -31.24
C GLU A 332 4.51 3.22 -30.17
N CYS A 333 4.18 2.65 -29.00
CA CYS A 333 3.72 3.43 -27.85
C CYS A 333 4.81 4.37 -27.33
N VAL A 334 6.04 3.89 -27.10
CA VAL A 334 7.16 4.71 -26.62
C VAL A 334 7.49 5.82 -27.62
N ASP A 335 7.50 5.53 -28.92
CA ASP A 335 7.78 6.49 -29.99
C ASP A 335 6.71 7.57 -30.12
N ALA A 336 5.48 7.28 -29.67
CA ALA A 336 4.40 8.24 -29.59
C ALA A 336 4.54 9.22 -28.41
N HIS A 337 5.54 9.05 -27.53
CA HIS A 337 5.82 9.94 -26.41
C HIS A 337 7.10 10.77 -26.59
N GLU A 338 7.17 11.90 -25.90
CA GLU A 338 8.31 12.82 -25.89
C GLU A 338 8.61 13.29 -24.46
N ALA A 339 9.89 13.24 -24.06
CA ALA A 339 10.35 13.73 -22.77
C ALA A 339 10.55 15.26 -22.78
N PHE A 340 10.26 15.92 -21.65
CA PHE A 340 10.27 17.37 -21.50
C PHE A 340 11.16 17.86 -20.36
#